data_AF-A0A2P4STZ5-F1
#
_entry.id   AF-A0A2P4STZ5-F1
#
_cell.length_a   1.000
_cell.length_b   1.000
_cell.length_c   1.000
_cell.angle_alpha   90.00
_cell.angle_beta   90.00
_cell.angle_gamma   90.00
#
_symmetry.space_group_name_H-M   'P 1'
#
loop_
_entity.id
_entity.type
_entity.pdbx_description
1 polymer ?
#
loop_
_entity_poly.entity_id
_entity_poly.type
_entity_poly.pdbx_seq_one_letter_code
_entity_poly.pdbx_strand_id
1 'polypeptide(L)'
;MKVFSLAMVTLLLAAVWTESSGKSFRSAYSSCCYKNMFIQKEINTSLIRSYRETPPNCSRRAVIVELKKGKKFCVDPEEGWFQQYLQGKKLSNTST
;
A
#
# COMPACT_ATOMS: atom_id res chain seq x y z
N MET A 1 34.52 42.11 -3.88
CA MET A 1 34.13 41.49 -5.17
C MET A 1 34.30 39.97 -5.18
N LYS A 2 35.51 39.40 -4.97
CA LYS A 2 35.73 37.94 -5.06
C LYS A 2 35.11 37.09 -3.92
N VAL A 3 35.11 37.60 -2.70
CA VAL A 3 34.60 36.87 -1.52
C VAL A 3 33.08 36.66 -1.56
N PHE A 4 32.34 37.62 -2.09
CA PHE A 4 30.88 37.51 -2.24
C PHE A 4 30.49 36.49 -3.32
N SER A 5 31.25 36.42 -4.41
CA SER A 5 31.05 35.39 -5.44
C SER A 5 31.30 33.98 -4.89
N LEU A 6 32.35 33.80 -4.06
CA LEU A 6 32.64 32.50 -3.44
C LEU A 6 31.55 32.09 -2.44
N ALA A 7 31.04 33.05 -1.66
CA ALA A 7 29.95 32.84 -0.72
C ALA A 7 28.64 32.45 -1.43
N MET A 8 28.33 33.09 -2.56
CA MET A 8 27.11 32.82 -3.32
C MET A 8 27.17 31.43 -3.99
N VAL A 9 28.33 31.04 -4.52
CA VAL A 9 28.54 29.71 -5.13
C VAL A 9 28.42 28.59 -4.09
N THR A 10 29.01 28.77 -2.91
CA THR A 10 28.91 27.78 -1.81
C THR A 10 27.48 27.61 -1.29
N LEU A 11 26.70 28.69 -1.24
CA LEU A 11 25.29 28.64 -0.84
C LEU A 11 24.42 27.89 -1.86
N LEU A 12 24.69 28.03 -3.16
CA LEU A 12 23.99 27.31 -4.23
C LEU A 12 24.30 25.80 -4.22
N LEU A 13 25.55 25.42 -3.92
CA LEU A 13 25.94 24.01 -3.77
C LEU A 13 25.25 23.33 -2.58
N ALA A 14 25.06 24.04 -1.47
CA ALA A 14 24.35 23.52 -0.30
C ALA A 14 22.86 23.26 -0.57
N ALA A 15 22.21 24.10 -1.38
CA ALA A 15 20.80 23.93 -1.76
C ALA A 15 20.58 22.75 -2.73
N VAL A 16 21.59 22.35 -3.51
CA VAL A 16 21.54 21.15 -4.35
C VAL A 16 21.64 19.87 -3.51
N TRP A 17 22.35 19.89 -2.37
CA TRP A 17 22.44 18.72 -1.47
C TRP A 17 21.25 18.55 -0.54
N THR A 18 20.33 19.52 -0.47
CA THR A 18 18.96 19.20 -0.09
C THR A 18 18.29 18.48 -1.25
N GLU A 19 18.82 17.29 -1.55
CA GLU A 19 18.09 16.19 -2.16
C GLU A 19 16.73 16.22 -1.49
N SER A 20 15.72 16.64 -2.24
CA SER A 20 14.37 16.53 -1.75
C SER A 20 14.24 15.06 -1.43
N SER A 21 14.21 14.74 -0.14
CA SER A 21 13.55 13.53 0.32
C SER A 21 12.08 13.78 0.05
N GLY A 22 11.73 13.82 -1.24
CA GLY A 22 10.48 13.34 -1.74
C GLY A 22 10.45 11.92 -1.21
N LYS A 23 9.94 11.80 0.02
CA LYS A 23 9.34 10.58 0.52
C LYS A 23 8.48 10.18 -0.64
N SER A 24 8.96 9.21 -1.43
CA SER A 24 8.20 8.79 -2.59
C SER A 24 6.86 8.48 -1.98
N PHE A 25 5.84 9.19 -2.43
CA PHE A 25 4.49 9.04 -1.90
C PHE A 25 3.92 7.68 -2.34
N ARG A 26 4.77 6.67 -2.59
CA ARG A 26 4.47 5.25 -2.48
C ARG A 26 4.04 4.84 -1.07
N SER A 27 3.93 5.76 -0.12
CA SER A 27 3.29 5.55 1.19
C SER A 27 1.89 6.14 1.33
N ALA A 28 1.31 6.75 0.28
CA ALA A 28 -0.14 6.64 0.17
C ALA A 28 -0.42 5.28 -0.42
N TYR A 29 -0.80 4.35 0.46
CA TYR A 29 -1.82 3.38 0.08
C TYR A 29 -2.78 4.05 -0.89
N SER A 30 -2.93 3.53 -2.10
CA SER A 30 -4.15 3.84 -2.83
C SER A 30 -5.27 3.32 -1.93
N SER A 31 -6.00 4.24 -1.30
CA SER A 31 -7.18 3.90 -0.53
C SER A 31 -8.15 3.07 -1.37
N CYS A 32 -8.10 3.29 -2.68
CA CYS A 32 -8.89 2.61 -3.68
C CYS A 32 -8.10 1.59 -4.51
N CYS A 33 -8.82 0.63 -5.04
CA CYS A 33 -8.34 -0.38 -5.97
C CYS A 33 -8.73 -0.03 -7.41
N TYR A 34 -7.79 -0.20 -8.34
CA TYR A 34 -8.01 -0.02 -9.77
C TYR A 34 -8.04 -1.37 -10.49
N LYS A 35 -8.56 -1.40 -11.72
CA LYS A 35 -8.79 -2.64 -12.50
C LYS A 35 -7.56 -3.55 -12.62
N ASN A 36 -6.34 -2.99 -12.63
CA ASN A 36 -5.08 -3.71 -12.74
C ASN A 36 -4.50 -4.21 -11.39
N MET A 37 -5.12 -3.87 -10.26
CA MET A 37 -4.66 -4.27 -8.92
C MET A 37 -5.34 -5.55 -8.40
N PHE A 38 -6.38 -6.00 -9.09
CA PHE A 38 -7.15 -7.19 -8.73
C PHE A 38 -6.37 -8.45 -9.10
N ILE A 39 -6.24 -9.36 -8.14
CA ILE A 39 -5.68 -10.69 -8.40
C ILE A 39 -6.82 -11.67 -8.72
N GLN A 40 -6.70 -12.37 -9.84
CA GLN A 40 -7.62 -13.45 -10.21
C GLN A 40 -7.16 -14.81 -9.67
N LYS A 41 -5.89 -14.92 -9.28
CA LYS A 41 -5.31 -16.16 -8.77
C LYS A 41 -5.59 -16.29 -7.28
N GLU A 42 -6.01 -17.48 -6.87
CA GLU A 42 -6.13 -17.85 -5.47
C GLU A 42 -4.78 -17.72 -4.76
N ILE A 43 -4.83 -17.16 -3.55
CA ILE A 43 -3.67 -17.00 -2.69
C ILE A 43 -3.83 -17.94 -1.52
N ASN A 44 -2.72 -18.61 -1.20
CA ASN A 44 -2.68 -19.46 -0.02
C ASN A 44 -3.00 -18.62 1.23
N THR A 45 -4.14 -18.95 1.84
CA THR A 45 -4.74 -18.23 2.97
C THR A 45 -3.82 -18.18 4.20
N SER A 46 -2.91 -19.15 4.35
CA SER A 46 -1.89 -19.19 5.40
C SER A 46 -0.86 -18.05 5.33
N LEU A 47 -0.72 -17.43 4.15
CA LEU A 47 0.19 -16.31 3.92
C LEU A 47 -0.46 -14.96 4.22
N ILE A 48 -1.78 -14.93 4.39
CA ILE A 48 -2.53 -13.70 4.70
C ILE A 48 -2.20 -13.28 6.13
N ARG A 49 -1.71 -12.05 6.27
CA ARG A 49 -1.45 -11.40 7.56
C ARG A 49 -2.69 -10.67 8.04
N SER A 50 -3.30 -9.88 7.16
CA SER A 50 -4.47 -9.06 7.46
C SER A 50 -5.20 -8.68 6.18
N TYR A 51 -6.42 -8.17 6.33
CA TYR A 51 -7.21 -7.61 5.24
C TYR A 51 -7.89 -6.32 5.73
N ARG A 52 -8.22 -5.42 4.80
CA ARG A 52 -8.89 -4.14 5.06
C ARG A 52 -9.79 -3.78 3.88
N GLU A 53 -10.99 -3.33 4.15
CA GLU A 53 -11.91 -2.82 3.12
C GLU A 53 -11.46 -1.46 2.60
N THR A 54 -11.64 -1.23 1.29
CA THR A 54 -11.45 0.09 0.71
C THR A 54 -12.52 1.06 1.22
N PRO A 55 -12.19 2.34 1.43
CA PRO A 55 -13.16 3.37 1.80
C PRO A 55 -14.35 3.48 0.82
N PRO A 56 -15.53 3.93 1.29
CA PRO A 56 -16.75 3.99 0.48
C PRO A 56 -16.68 5.03 -0.65
N ASN A 57 -15.77 6.01 -0.58
CA ASN A 57 -15.54 6.98 -1.65
C ASN A 57 -14.81 6.39 -2.86
N CYS A 58 -14.39 5.13 -2.80
CA CYS A 58 -13.81 4.44 -3.94
C CYS A 58 -14.89 4.02 -4.93
N SER A 59 -14.64 4.26 -6.22
CA SER A 59 -15.56 3.87 -7.30
C SER A 59 -15.82 2.35 -7.36
N ARG A 60 -14.87 1.55 -6.88
CA ARG A 60 -15.01 0.09 -6.77
C ARG A 60 -14.82 -0.32 -5.32
N ARG A 61 -15.77 -1.10 -4.80
CA ARG A 61 -15.60 -1.80 -3.52
C ARG A 61 -14.60 -2.93 -3.70
N ALA A 62 -13.62 -2.98 -2.83
CA ALA A 62 -12.60 -4.03 -2.83
C ALA A 62 -12.08 -4.27 -1.42
N VAL A 63 -11.36 -5.36 -1.25
CA VAL A 63 -10.61 -5.66 -0.03
C VAL A 63 -9.13 -5.68 -0.35
N ILE A 64 -8.35 -4.90 0.40
CA ILE A 64 -6.90 -4.92 0.34
C ILE A 64 -6.40 -5.97 1.31
N VAL A 65 -5.76 -7.01 0.79
CA VAL A 65 -5.17 -8.08 1.58
C VAL A 65 -3.66 -7.89 1.65
N GLU A 66 -3.10 -7.99 2.85
CA GLU A 66 -1.67 -7.92 3.13
C GLU A 66 -1.12 -9.31 3.45
N LEU A 67 -0.05 -9.71 2.75
CA LEU A 67 0.69 -10.94 3.06
C LEU A 67 1.72 -10.70 4.15
N LYS A 68 2.14 -11.80 4.78
CA LYS A 68 3.28 -11.82 5.72
C LYS A 68 4.58 -11.24 5.13
N LYS A 69 4.78 -11.35 3.81
CA LYS A 69 5.93 -10.76 3.09
C LYS A 69 5.77 -9.25 2.80
N GLY A 70 4.74 -8.59 3.31
CA GLY A 70 4.45 -7.17 3.09
C GLY A 70 3.81 -6.84 1.73
N LYS A 71 3.65 -7.83 0.84
CA LYS A 71 2.96 -7.65 -0.44
C LYS A 71 1.46 -7.43 -0.23
N LYS A 72 0.90 -6.47 -0.96
CA LYS A 72 -0.51 -6.07 -0.89
C LYS A 72 -1.17 -6.21 -2.25
N PHE A 73 -2.42 -6.63 -2.26
CA PHE A 73 -3.21 -6.80 -3.48
C PHE A 73 -4.68 -6.54 -3.20
N CYS A 74 -5.42 -6.20 -4.24
CA CYS A 74 -6.86 -6.03 -4.18
C CYS A 74 -7.56 -7.35 -4.52
N VAL A 75 -8.60 -7.65 -3.77
CA VAL A 75 -9.47 -8.81 -3.94
C VAL A 75 -10.89 -8.31 -4.06
N ASP A 76 -11.65 -8.93 -4.95
CA ASP A 76 -13.08 -8.71 -5.01
C ASP A 76 -13.73 -9.33 -3.76
N PRO A 77 -14.57 -8.60 -3.00
CA PRO A 77 -15.29 -9.19 -1.88
C PRO A 77 -16.12 -10.41 -2.28
N GLU A 78 -16.56 -10.53 -3.54
CA GLU A 78 -17.36 -11.66 -4.04
C GLU A 78 -16.52 -12.89 -4.44
N GLU A 79 -15.19 -12.80 -4.34
CA GLU A 79 -14.29 -13.86 -4.74
C GLU A 79 -14.42 -15.10 -3.84
N GLY A 80 -14.65 -16.27 -4.45
CA GLY A 80 -15.03 -17.49 -3.72
C GLY A 80 -13.99 -17.96 -2.70
N TRP A 81 -12.70 -17.95 -3.06
CA TRP A 81 -11.62 -18.33 -2.14
C TRP A 81 -11.51 -17.36 -0.96
N PHE A 82 -11.82 -16.08 -1.18
CA PHE A 82 -11.76 -15.06 -0.14
C PHE A 82 -12.93 -15.22 0.84
N GLN A 83 -14.12 -15.55 0.35
CA GLN A 83 -15.26 -15.89 1.20
C GLN A 83 -14.98 -17.12 2.08
N GLN A 84 -14.35 -18.17 1.53
CA GLN A 84 -13.93 -19.34 2.29
C GLN A 84 -12.92 -18.99 3.39
N TYR A 85 -11.96 -18.10 3.10
CA TYR A 85 -11.03 -17.57 4.09
C TYR A 85 -11.73 -16.86 5.25
N LEU A 86 -12.69 -15.99 4.95
CA LEU A 86 -13.46 -15.26 5.97
C LEU A 86 -14.28 -16.20 6.86
N GLN A 87 -14.89 -17.24 6.27
CA GLN A 87 -15.62 -18.27 7.03
C GLN A 87 -14.69 -19.03 7.98
N GLY A 88 -13.51 -19.44 7.50
CA GLY A 88 -12.49 -20.10 8.33
C GLY A 88 -12.04 -19.23 9.51
N LYS A 89 -11.84 -17.92 9.29
CA LYS A 89 -11.50 -16.96 10.35
C LYS A 89 -12.64 -16.75 11.35
N LYS A 90 -13.90 -16.75 10.91
CA LYS A 90 -15.06 -16.64 11.80
C LYS A 90 -15.14 -17.85 12.75
N LEU A 91 -14.92 -19.06 12.22
CA LEU A 91 -14.89 -20.30 13.00
C LEU A 91 -13.78 -20.31 14.05
N SER A 92 -12.57 -19.83 13.71
CA SER A 92 -11.48 -19.73 14.67
C SER A 92 -11.76 -18.72 15.80
N ASN A 93 -12.45 -17.62 15.50
CA ASN A 93 -12.77 -16.58 16.49
C ASN A 93 -13.95 -16.95 17.39
N THR A 94 -14.80 -17.90 16.99
CA THR A 94 -16.00 -18.31 17.76
C THR A 94 -15.68 -19.47 18.74
N SER A 95 -14.52 -20.10 18.59
CA SER A 95 -14.11 -21.26 19.38
C SER A 95 -13.15 -20.89 20.53
N THR A 96 -13.06 -19.61 20.89
CA THR A 96 -12.34 -19.07 22.06
C THR A 96 -13.32 -18.27 22.89
#